data_AF-A0A7C8YT67-F1
#
_entry.id   AF-A0A7C8YT67-F1
#
_cell.length_a   1.000
_cell.length_b   1.000
_cell.length_c   1.000
_cell.angle_alpha   90.00
_cell.angle_beta   90.00
_cell.angle_gamma   90.00
#
_symmetry.space_group_name_H-M   'P 1'
#
loop_
_entity.id
_entity.type
_entity.pdbx_description
1 polymer ?
#
loop_
_entity_poly.entity_id
_entity_poly.type
_entity_poly.pdbx_seq_one_letter_code
_entity_poly.pdbx_strand_id
1 'polypeptide(L)'
;MFNHDQPRNLNRPSLPSELISAVDLWYNNRLIFSRVLVTETGSGWFKRSPFRLDLFDPKEVVPTGVKIFDWDDDSWRKDLEENLTLSWIIIDPTRKRAANLSTIRPVSSEKHWLTGEVQMEFGPVMGLDRVGLRVTCGGGREEGELHVREACMQVEDMDGKYLNGKDSLGILVEAMEFGERKRREENEGRKRHGEYLERKRRRRERKVFTERVLDMLSIAEI
;
A
#
# COMPACT_ATOMS: atom_id res chain seq x y z
N MET A 1 32.72 -35.65 14.62
CA MET A 1 32.77 -34.48 15.53
C MET A 1 33.24 -33.29 14.71
N PHE A 2 32.32 -32.43 14.29
CA PHE A 2 32.63 -31.08 13.83
C PHE A 2 31.54 -30.15 14.35
N ASN A 3 31.99 -28.96 14.74
CA ASN A 3 31.51 -28.20 15.87
C ASN A 3 30.09 -27.63 15.75
N HIS A 4 29.49 -27.57 16.94
CA HIS A 4 28.37 -26.74 17.34
C HIS A 4 28.65 -25.24 17.11
N ASP A 5 27.60 -24.52 16.75
CA ASP A 5 27.35 -23.10 16.97
C ASP A 5 28.42 -22.07 16.60
N GLN A 6 28.17 -21.40 15.48
CA GLN A 6 28.28 -19.94 15.45
C GLN A 6 26.88 -19.34 15.27
N PRO A 7 26.34 -18.60 16.25
CA PRO A 7 25.16 -17.79 16.00
C PRO A 7 25.56 -16.75 14.95
N ARG A 8 24.88 -16.76 13.80
CA ARG A 8 24.97 -15.66 12.85
C ARG A 8 24.53 -14.40 13.60
N ASN A 9 25.51 -13.61 14.02
CA ASN A 9 25.30 -12.24 14.48
C ASN A 9 24.83 -11.42 13.27
N LEU A 10 23.55 -11.59 12.91
CA LEU A 10 22.86 -10.69 12.02
C LEU A 10 22.67 -9.41 12.84
N ASN A 11 23.57 -8.44 12.65
CA ASN A 11 23.30 -7.06 13.00
C ASN A 11 21.97 -6.68 12.35
N ARG A 12 20.87 -6.82 13.11
CA ARG A 12 19.55 -6.42 12.62
C ARG A 12 19.67 -4.92 12.40
N PRO A 13 19.45 -4.43 11.17
CA PRO A 13 19.65 -3.01 10.90
C PRO A 13 18.78 -2.21 11.87
N SER A 14 19.37 -1.26 12.60
CA SER A 14 18.66 -0.48 13.62
C SER A 14 17.51 0.30 12.97
N LEU A 15 16.26 -0.10 13.23
CA LEU A 15 15.09 0.50 12.58
C LEU A 15 15.14 2.03 12.67
N PRO A 16 14.76 2.75 11.60
CA PRO A 16 14.81 4.20 11.59
C PRO A 16 13.93 4.77 12.71
N SER A 17 14.39 5.86 13.32
CA SER A 17 13.61 6.65 14.29
C SER A 17 12.74 7.71 13.60
N GLU A 18 12.99 7.97 12.31
CA GLU A 18 12.26 8.90 11.48
C GLU A 18 12.18 8.36 10.04
N LEU A 19 11.05 8.56 9.38
CA LEU A 19 10.89 8.34 7.95
C LEU A 19 10.33 9.59 7.28
N ILE A 20 10.77 9.85 6.06
CA ILE A 20 10.22 10.91 5.22
C ILE A 20 9.48 10.24 4.05
N SER A 21 8.22 10.60 3.84
CA SER A 21 7.45 10.27 2.65
C SER A 21 7.38 11.48 1.73
N ALA A 22 7.89 11.36 0.50
CA ALA A 22 7.69 12.33 -0.57
C ALA A 22 6.71 11.75 -1.58
N VAL A 23 5.58 12.43 -1.79
CA VAL A 23 4.45 11.89 -2.53
C VAL A 23 3.98 12.87 -3.58
N ASP A 24 3.97 12.42 -4.83
CA ASP A 24 3.44 13.16 -5.97
C ASP A 24 2.36 12.35 -6.67
N LEU A 25 1.22 12.97 -6.93
CA LEU A 25 0.12 12.40 -7.69
C LEU A 25 -0.07 13.20 -8.97
N TRP A 26 -0.12 12.48 -10.08
CA TRP A 26 -0.23 13.04 -11.41
C TRP A 26 -1.47 12.53 -12.09
N TYR A 27 -2.16 13.40 -12.81
CA TYR A 27 -3.29 13.05 -13.66
C TYR A 27 -3.04 13.63 -15.06
N ASN A 28 -3.10 12.80 -16.10
CA ASN A 28 -2.80 13.22 -17.48
C ASN A 28 -1.46 13.97 -17.60
N ASN A 29 -0.41 13.43 -16.96
CA ASN A 29 0.93 14.03 -16.91
C ASN A 29 0.99 15.45 -16.30
N ARG A 30 -0.07 15.89 -15.61
CA ARG A 30 -0.10 17.11 -14.81
C ARG A 30 -0.05 16.76 -13.32
N LEU A 31 0.84 17.41 -12.57
CA LEU A 31 0.90 17.28 -11.12
C LEU A 31 -0.36 17.87 -10.51
N ILE A 32 -1.13 17.06 -9.78
CA ILE A 32 -2.38 17.46 -9.13
C ILE A 32 -2.28 17.48 -7.61
N PHE A 33 -1.30 16.79 -7.04
CA PHE A 33 -1.03 16.80 -5.60
C PHE A 33 0.44 16.49 -5.35
N SER A 34 1.06 17.20 -4.41
CA SER A 34 2.42 16.93 -3.93
C SER A 34 2.51 17.25 -2.44
N ARG A 35 3.08 16.34 -1.65
CA ARG A 35 3.25 16.51 -0.21
C ARG A 35 4.47 15.75 0.30
N VAL A 36 5.09 16.33 1.33
CA VAL A 36 6.12 15.66 2.12
C VAL A 36 5.61 15.48 3.55
N LEU A 37 5.73 14.26 4.09
CA LEU A 37 5.39 13.92 5.46
C LEU A 37 6.65 13.42 6.18
N VAL A 38 6.93 13.96 7.36
CA VAL A 38 7.96 13.44 8.27
C VAL A 38 7.27 12.69 9.39
N THR A 39 7.64 11.44 9.60
CA THR A 39 7.01 10.55 10.58
C THR A 39 8.04 10.12 11.62
N GLU A 40 7.73 10.37 12.90
CA GLU A 40 8.48 9.82 14.03
C GLU A 40 8.12 8.34 14.21
N THR A 41 9.12 7.46 14.10
CA THR A 41 8.96 6.00 14.12
C THR A 41 9.67 5.35 15.32
N GLY A 42 10.33 6.16 16.14
CA GLY A 42 11.06 5.76 17.33
C GLY A 42 10.16 5.31 18.49
N SER A 43 8.99 5.94 18.63
CA SER A 43 8.08 5.73 19.75
C SER A 43 7.58 4.29 19.89
N GLY A 44 7.39 3.87 21.14
CA GLY A 44 6.84 2.55 21.46
C GLY A 44 5.40 2.36 20.98
N TRP A 45 4.62 3.45 20.91
CA TRP A 45 3.26 3.47 20.37
C TRP A 45 3.28 3.12 18.88
N PHE A 46 4.05 3.86 18.08
CA PHE A 46 4.18 3.61 16.64
C PHE A 46 4.55 2.14 16.37
N LYS A 47 5.55 1.62 17.09
CA LYS A 47 6.07 0.25 16.90
C LYS A 47 5.04 -0.85 17.21
N ARG A 48 4.02 -0.59 18.04
CA ARG A 48 3.03 -1.59 18.48
C ARG A 48 1.66 -1.41 17.83
N SER A 49 1.33 -0.21 17.40
CA SER A 49 0.07 0.10 16.71
C SER A 49 0.05 -0.44 15.29
N PRO A 50 -1.13 -0.75 14.72
CA PRO A 50 -1.28 -1.00 13.30
C PRO A 50 -0.64 0.11 12.48
N PHE A 51 0.20 -0.25 11.52
CA PHE A 51 0.94 0.70 10.71
C PHE A 51 0.00 1.38 9.71
N ARG A 52 -0.02 2.70 9.79
CA ARG A 52 -0.69 3.56 8.81
C ARG A 52 0.02 4.90 8.78
N LEU A 53 0.34 5.37 7.58
CA LEU A 53 0.84 6.73 7.35
C LEU A 53 -0.22 7.48 6.56
N ASP A 54 -0.86 8.46 7.18
CA ASP A 54 -1.85 9.32 6.55
C ASP A 54 -1.20 10.63 6.12
N LEU A 55 -1.36 10.99 4.84
CA LEU A 55 -0.89 12.29 4.36
C LEU A 55 -1.90 13.42 4.63
N PHE A 56 -3.17 13.08 4.86
CA PHE A 56 -4.28 14.02 4.97
C PHE A 56 -4.80 14.05 6.41
N ASP A 57 -5.23 15.23 6.85
CA ASP A 57 -6.09 15.31 8.03
C ASP A 57 -7.49 14.74 7.70
N PRO A 58 -8.23 14.15 8.66
CA PRO A 58 -9.50 13.46 8.38
C PRO A 58 -10.61 14.29 7.71
N LYS A 59 -10.48 15.62 7.67
CA LYS A 59 -11.44 16.54 7.04
C LYS A 59 -10.85 17.31 5.87
N GLU A 60 -9.61 17.01 5.52
CA GLU A 60 -8.91 17.71 4.47
C GLU A 60 -9.37 17.22 3.10
N VAL A 61 -9.69 18.16 2.21
CA VAL A 61 -10.03 17.88 0.82
C VAL A 61 -9.21 18.83 -0.03
N VAL A 62 -8.42 18.28 -0.97
CA VAL A 62 -7.55 19.07 -1.83
C VAL A 62 -8.15 19.12 -3.25
N PRO A 63 -8.62 20.30 -3.71
CA PRO A 63 -9.02 20.48 -5.11
C PRO A 63 -7.80 20.39 -6.03
N THR A 64 -7.97 19.77 -7.19
CA THR A 64 -6.86 19.50 -8.13
C THR A 64 -6.79 20.48 -9.30
N GLY A 65 -7.82 21.32 -9.47
CA GLY A 65 -8.03 22.17 -10.64
C GLY A 65 -8.32 21.39 -11.92
N VAL A 66 -8.67 20.09 -11.83
CA VAL A 66 -9.12 19.27 -12.96
C VAL A 66 -10.64 19.28 -12.97
N LYS A 67 -11.22 19.96 -13.97
CA LYS A 67 -12.67 20.08 -14.10
C LYS A 67 -13.26 18.82 -14.70
N ILE A 68 -14.39 18.38 -14.15
CA ILE A 68 -15.13 17.19 -14.57
C ILE A 68 -16.42 17.67 -15.21
N PHE A 69 -16.51 17.61 -16.53
CA PHE A 69 -17.66 18.17 -17.24
C PHE A 69 -18.64 17.14 -17.81
N ASP A 70 -18.25 15.86 -17.96
CA ASP A 70 -19.11 14.91 -18.68
C ASP A 70 -18.83 13.43 -18.38
N TRP A 71 -18.33 13.13 -17.18
CA TRP A 71 -18.12 11.74 -16.80
C TRP A 71 -19.42 11.06 -16.40
N ASP A 72 -19.84 10.07 -17.18
CA ASP A 72 -20.74 9.03 -16.69
C ASP A 72 -20.02 8.15 -15.65
N ASP A 73 -20.79 7.53 -14.77
CA ASP A 73 -20.35 6.98 -13.50
C ASP A 73 -19.29 5.86 -13.62
N ASP A 74 -19.28 5.12 -14.74
CA ASP A 74 -18.29 4.09 -15.07
C ASP A 74 -17.10 4.63 -15.88
N SER A 75 -17.28 5.76 -16.57
CA SER A 75 -16.28 6.32 -17.49
C SER A 75 -15.13 7.00 -16.75
N TRP A 76 -15.39 7.71 -15.65
CA TRP A 76 -14.31 8.37 -14.91
C TRP A 76 -13.45 7.44 -14.08
N ARG A 77 -14.02 6.35 -13.57
CA ARG A 77 -13.23 5.35 -12.86
C ARG A 77 -12.14 4.79 -13.78
N LYS A 78 -12.51 4.45 -15.02
CA LYS A 78 -11.56 3.98 -16.05
C LYS A 78 -10.57 5.07 -16.44
N ASP A 79 -11.04 6.30 -16.59
CA ASP A 79 -10.18 7.44 -16.88
C ASP A 79 -9.12 7.64 -15.79
N LEU A 80 -9.50 7.56 -14.50
CA LEU A 80 -8.54 7.59 -13.39
C LEU A 80 -7.58 6.39 -13.42
N GLU A 81 -8.06 5.19 -13.71
CA GLU A 81 -7.20 3.99 -13.82
C GLU A 81 -6.13 4.11 -14.91
N GLU A 82 -6.42 4.85 -15.99
CA GLU A 82 -5.53 5.03 -17.14
C GLU A 82 -4.61 6.25 -16.98
N ASN A 83 -5.11 7.33 -16.38
CA ASN A 83 -4.46 8.63 -16.40
C ASN A 83 -3.86 9.04 -15.05
N LEU A 84 -4.22 8.38 -13.95
CA LEU A 84 -3.64 8.65 -12.64
C LEU A 84 -2.35 7.84 -12.44
N THR A 85 -1.31 8.53 -12.00
CA THR A 85 -0.04 7.91 -11.63
C THR A 85 0.47 8.47 -10.30
N LEU A 86 1.15 7.60 -9.55
CA LEU A 86 1.64 7.91 -8.21
C LEU A 86 3.16 7.75 -8.16
N SER A 87 3.84 8.67 -7.47
CA SER A 87 5.20 8.52 -6.97
C SER A 87 5.14 8.59 -5.45
N TRP A 88 5.50 7.52 -4.75
CA TRP A 88 5.61 7.52 -3.29
C TRP A 88 6.99 7.04 -2.89
N ILE A 89 7.86 7.98 -2.54
CA ILE A 89 9.23 7.70 -2.16
C ILE A 89 9.32 7.73 -0.64
N ILE A 90 9.73 6.62 -0.04
CA ILE A 90 10.10 6.57 1.37
C ILE A 90 11.60 6.81 1.49
N ILE A 91 12.01 7.60 2.48
CA ILE A 91 13.38 7.99 2.72
C ILE A 91 13.70 7.74 4.20
N ASP A 92 14.79 7.02 4.45
CA ASP A 92 15.47 6.97 5.73
C ASP A 92 16.58 8.04 5.73
N PRO A 93 16.37 9.19 6.41
CA PRO A 93 17.34 10.27 6.41
C PRO A 93 18.62 9.91 7.18
N THR A 94 18.53 9.01 8.16
CA THR A 94 19.67 8.60 8.98
C THR A 94 20.63 7.73 8.18
N ARG A 95 20.09 6.77 7.41
CA ARG A 95 20.89 5.87 6.57
C ARG A 95 21.15 6.41 5.17
N LYS A 96 20.55 7.54 4.80
CA LYS A 96 20.63 8.15 3.46
C LYS A 96 20.20 7.15 2.38
N ARG A 97 19.09 6.47 2.63
CA ARG A 97 18.51 5.48 1.72
C ARG A 97 17.09 5.88 1.38
N ALA A 98 16.65 5.50 0.18
CA ALA A 98 15.30 5.75 -0.28
C ALA A 98 14.83 4.63 -1.20
N ALA A 99 13.52 4.41 -1.23
CA ALA A 99 12.87 3.50 -2.16
C ALA A 99 11.59 4.14 -2.68
N ASN A 100 11.38 4.07 -4.00
CA ASN A 100 10.06 4.33 -4.56
C ASN A 100 9.18 3.09 -4.36
N LEU A 101 8.07 3.26 -3.66
CA LEU A 101 7.11 2.21 -3.36
C LEU A 101 5.89 2.27 -4.26
N SER A 102 5.75 3.22 -5.19
CA SER A 102 4.55 3.27 -6.05
C SER A 102 4.65 2.39 -7.29
N THR A 103 3.61 1.63 -7.57
CA THR A 103 3.37 1.18 -8.95
C THR A 103 3.04 2.40 -9.79
N ILE A 104 3.48 2.46 -11.05
CA ILE A 104 3.25 3.65 -11.90
C ILE A 104 1.74 3.93 -11.99
N ARG A 105 0.95 2.88 -12.25
CA ARG A 105 -0.52 2.91 -12.32
C ARG A 105 -1.18 2.19 -11.15
N PRO A 106 -2.48 2.42 -10.91
CA PRO A 106 -3.25 1.64 -9.94
C PRO A 106 -3.22 0.14 -10.28
N VAL A 107 -3.10 -0.68 -9.23
CA VAL A 107 -3.21 -2.15 -9.32
C VAL A 107 -4.64 -2.64 -9.10
N SER A 108 -5.47 -1.81 -8.48
CA SER A 108 -6.91 -1.99 -8.31
C SER A 108 -7.56 -0.62 -8.15
N SER A 109 -8.84 -0.54 -8.50
CA SER A 109 -9.71 0.58 -8.13
C SER A 109 -11.04 0.03 -7.65
N GLU A 110 -11.69 0.75 -6.74
CA GLU A 110 -13.02 0.43 -6.23
C GLU A 110 -13.80 1.73 -6.05
N LYS A 111 -15.05 1.75 -6.50
CA LYS A 111 -15.94 2.89 -6.29
C LYS A 111 -16.77 2.63 -5.05
N HIS A 112 -16.76 3.58 -4.12
CA HIS A 112 -17.62 3.52 -2.95
C HIS A 112 -19.07 3.76 -3.37
N TRP A 113 -19.95 2.79 -3.08
CA TRP A 113 -21.33 2.80 -3.57
C TRP A 113 -22.18 3.98 -3.04
N LEU A 114 -21.89 4.47 -1.82
CA LEU A 114 -22.65 5.57 -1.20
C LEU A 114 -22.14 6.96 -1.60
N THR A 115 -20.83 7.23 -1.42
CA THR A 115 -20.23 8.55 -1.67
C THR A 115 -19.87 8.76 -3.14
N GLY A 116 -19.83 7.69 -3.93
CA GLY A 116 -19.34 7.73 -5.30
C GLY A 116 -17.82 7.86 -5.41
N GLU A 117 -17.08 8.07 -4.33
CA GLU A 117 -15.61 8.24 -4.35
C GLU A 117 -14.91 7.01 -4.93
N VAL A 118 -13.82 7.22 -5.66
CA VAL A 118 -13.00 6.14 -6.22
C VAL A 118 -11.73 5.99 -5.39
N GLN A 119 -11.61 4.82 -4.77
CA GLN A 119 -10.42 4.39 -4.07
C GLN A 119 -9.51 3.65 -5.05
N MET A 120 -8.26 4.07 -5.17
CA MET A 120 -7.25 3.42 -5.98
C MET A 120 -6.15 2.87 -5.10
N GLU A 121 -5.72 1.65 -5.39
CA GLU A 121 -4.59 1.04 -4.70
C GLU A 121 -3.39 0.98 -5.63
N PHE A 122 -2.23 1.27 -5.07
CA PHE A 122 -0.93 1.17 -5.67
C PHE A 122 -0.01 0.39 -4.73
N GLY A 123 1.18 0.08 -5.22
CA GLY A 123 2.27 -0.39 -4.38
C GLY A 123 2.64 -1.86 -4.59
N PRO A 124 3.85 -2.25 -4.15
CA PRO A 124 4.43 -3.54 -4.45
C PRO A 124 3.96 -4.62 -3.49
N VAL A 125 4.04 -5.84 -3.99
CA VAL A 125 4.10 -7.05 -3.17
C VAL A 125 5.58 -7.31 -2.87
N MET A 126 5.92 -7.43 -1.59
CA MET A 126 7.26 -7.63 -1.05
C MET A 126 7.30 -8.97 -0.31
N GLY A 127 7.80 -10.02 -0.98
CA GLY A 127 7.77 -11.37 -0.43
C GLY A 127 6.35 -11.87 -0.20
N LEU A 128 5.96 -12.03 1.07
CA LEU A 128 4.60 -12.43 1.47
C LEU A 128 3.73 -11.24 1.91
N ASP A 129 4.32 -10.05 2.01
CA ASP A 129 3.62 -8.87 2.50
C ASP A 129 3.31 -7.92 1.34
N ARG A 130 2.33 -7.05 1.54
CA ARG A 130 1.94 -6.03 0.56
C ARG A 130 2.10 -4.67 1.20
N VAL A 131 2.85 -3.80 0.54
CA VAL A 131 2.83 -2.36 0.84
C VAL A 131 1.71 -1.74 0.00
N GLY A 132 0.57 -1.48 0.65
CA GLY A 132 -0.59 -0.86 0.04
C GLY A 132 -0.53 0.65 0.14
N LEU A 133 -0.50 1.33 -1.00
CA LEU A 133 -0.64 2.78 -1.08
C LEU A 133 -2.05 3.07 -1.60
N ARG A 134 -2.87 3.73 -0.81
CA ARG A 134 -4.26 4.01 -1.14
C ARG A 134 -4.42 5.49 -1.42
N VAL A 135 -5.12 5.83 -2.49
CA VAL A 135 -5.52 7.19 -2.82
C VAL A 135 -7.02 7.21 -3.05
N THR A 136 -7.73 8.09 -2.36
CA THR A 136 -9.18 8.26 -2.52
C THR A 136 -9.45 9.57 -3.24
N CYS A 137 -10.08 9.48 -4.40
CA CYS A 137 -10.46 10.61 -5.22
C CYS A 137 -11.98 10.80 -5.20
N GLY A 138 -12.40 12.02 -4.88
CA GLY A 138 -13.76 12.51 -5.14
C GLY A 138 -13.79 13.26 -6.47
N GLY A 139 -14.97 13.44 -7.02
CA GLY A 139 -15.13 14.10 -8.31
C GLY A 139 -16.14 13.36 -9.16
N GLY A 140 -17.37 13.87 -9.14
CA GLY A 140 -18.48 13.43 -9.98
C GLY A 140 -19.25 14.64 -10.49
N ARG A 141 -20.36 14.40 -11.21
CA ARG A 141 -21.21 15.48 -11.75
C ARG A 141 -21.64 16.53 -10.72
N GLU A 142 -21.81 16.14 -9.46
CA GLU A 142 -22.25 17.04 -8.38
C GLU A 142 -21.13 17.96 -7.87
N GLU A 143 -19.88 17.49 -7.85
CA GLU A 143 -18.73 18.27 -7.38
C GLU A 143 -18.09 19.10 -8.51
N GLY A 144 -18.19 18.63 -9.77
CA GLY A 144 -17.71 19.36 -10.96
C GLY A 144 -16.19 19.50 -11.09
N GLU A 145 -15.44 19.02 -10.10
CA GLU A 145 -13.98 19.04 -10.03
C GLU A 145 -13.47 17.76 -9.37
N LEU A 146 -12.28 17.30 -9.77
CA LEU A 146 -11.58 16.20 -9.11
C LEU A 146 -10.94 16.71 -7.81
N HIS A 147 -11.14 15.97 -6.73
CA HIS A 147 -10.56 16.22 -5.42
C HIS A 147 -9.78 15.01 -4.92
N VAL A 148 -8.68 15.23 -4.22
CA VAL A 148 -8.00 14.19 -3.45
C VAL A 148 -8.43 14.33 -1.99
N ARG A 149 -8.98 13.26 -1.43
CA ARG A 149 -9.52 13.21 -0.07
C ARG A 149 -8.65 12.42 0.89
N GLU A 150 -7.96 11.42 0.38
CA GLU A 150 -7.09 10.57 1.17
C GLU A 150 -5.89 10.13 0.34
N ALA A 151 -4.73 10.07 0.99
CA ALA A 151 -3.62 9.25 0.54
C ALA A 151 -2.94 8.65 1.76
N CYS A 152 -2.90 7.33 1.84
CA CYS A 152 -2.32 6.63 2.98
C CYS A 152 -1.45 5.44 2.55
N MET A 153 -0.48 5.08 3.39
CA MET A 153 0.30 3.85 3.25
C MET A 153 -0.06 2.89 4.38
N GLN A 154 -0.25 1.63 4.04
CA GLN A 154 -0.49 0.51 4.95
C GLN A 154 0.37 -0.68 4.53
N VAL A 155 0.68 -1.56 5.47
CA VAL A 155 1.35 -2.83 5.16
C VAL A 155 0.49 -3.97 5.66
N GLU A 156 0.18 -4.90 4.76
CA GLU A 156 -0.68 -6.05 5.02
C GLU A 156 0.11 -7.35 4.85
N ASP A 157 -0.19 -8.34 5.69
CA ASP A 157 0.24 -9.71 5.46
C ASP A 157 -0.65 -10.45 4.42
N MET A 158 -0.24 -11.68 4.05
CA MET A 158 -1.02 -12.56 3.16
C MET A 158 -2.45 -12.83 3.64
N ASP A 159 -2.72 -12.71 4.95
CA ASP A 159 -4.04 -12.95 5.52
C ASP A 159 -4.91 -11.68 5.49
N GLY A 160 -4.34 -10.53 5.11
CA GLY A 160 -5.00 -9.22 5.02
C GLY A 160 -5.01 -8.46 6.33
N LYS A 161 -4.19 -8.86 7.31
CA LYS A 161 -4.06 -8.15 8.57
C LYS A 161 -3.02 -7.04 8.40
N TYR A 162 -3.35 -5.84 8.87
CA TYR A 162 -2.37 -4.77 8.96
C TYR A 162 -1.27 -5.12 9.96
N LEU A 163 -0.03 -5.02 9.52
CA LEU A 163 1.14 -5.20 10.37
C LEU A 163 1.30 -4.03 11.33
N ASN A 164 1.99 -4.25 12.45
CA ASN A 164 2.33 -3.15 13.36
C ASN A 164 3.47 -2.29 12.77
N GLY A 165 3.73 -1.13 13.38
CA GLY A 165 4.79 -0.24 12.91
C GLY A 165 6.18 -0.87 12.90
N LYS A 166 6.54 -1.70 13.89
CA LYS A 166 7.87 -2.33 13.94
C LYS A 166 8.10 -3.29 12.76
N ASP A 167 7.14 -4.15 12.50
CA ASP A 167 7.25 -5.15 11.43
C ASP A 167 7.18 -4.49 10.05
N SER A 168 6.31 -3.48 9.90
CA SER A 168 6.20 -2.66 8.69
C SER A 168 7.50 -1.92 8.37
N LEU A 169 8.16 -1.31 9.38
CA LEU A 169 9.47 -0.68 9.19
C LEU A 169 10.52 -1.67 8.70
N GLY A 170 10.48 -2.92 9.16
CA GLY A 170 11.38 -3.97 8.68
C GLY A 170 11.27 -4.15 7.18
N ILE A 171 10.03 -4.24 6.66
CA ILE A 171 9.74 -4.40 5.23
C ILE A 171 10.16 -3.15 4.44
N LEU A 172 9.91 -1.95 4.97
CA LEU A 172 10.31 -0.70 4.30
C LEU A 172 11.84 -0.55 4.23
N VAL A 173 12.55 -0.95 5.28
CA VAL A 173 14.03 -0.99 5.29
C VAL A 173 14.54 -1.99 4.27
N GLU A 174 13.96 -3.18 4.21
CA GLU A 174 14.30 -4.20 3.22
C GLU A 174 14.09 -3.67 1.80
N ALA A 175 12.97 -2.96 1.55
CA ALA A 175 12.69 -2.31 0.27
C ALA A 175 13.77 -1.29 -0.12
N MET A 176 14.30 -0.52 0.83
CA MET A 176 15.38 0.45 0.62
C MET A 176 16.76 -0.20 0.41
N GLU A 177 16.98 -1.39 0.96
CA GLU A 177 18.24 -2.10 0.89
C GLU A 177 18.35 -2.98 -0.37
N PHE A 178 17.28 -3.71 -0.69
CA PHE A 178 17.27 -4.76 -1.71
C PHE A 178 16.32 -4.49 -2.88
N GLY A 179 15.58 -3.38 -2.85
CA GLY A 179 14.68 -3.01 -3.94
C GLY A 179 15.41 -2.86 -5.28
N GLU A 180 14.85 -3.46 -6.33
CA GLU A 180 15.38 -3.35 -7.68
C GLU A 180 15.39 -1.88 -8.14
N ARG A 181 16.58 -1.37 -8.46
CA ARG A 181 16.78 -0.03 -9.03
C ARG A 181 16.62 -0.08 -10.55
N LYS A 182 15.44 -0.49 -11.02
CA LYS A 182 15.12 -0.52 -12.45
C LYS A 182 13.88 0.33 -12.74
N ARG A 183 13.78 0.82 -13.97
CA ARG A 183 12.54 1.44 -14.46
C ARG A 183 11.44 0.37 -14.38
N ARG A 184 10.37 0.65 -13.64
CA ARG A 184 9.24 -0.27 -13.51
C ARG A 184 8.51 -0.38 -14.84
N GLU A 185 8.21 -1.59 -15.26
CA GLU A 185 7.30 -1.81 -16.37
C GLU A 185 5.86 -1.55 -15.88
N GLU A 186 5.08 -0.88 -16.71
CA GLU A 186 3.76 -0.38 -16.34
C GLU A 186 2.81 -1.52 -15.88
N ASN A 187 2.87 -2.66 -16.55
CA ASN A 187 2.03 -3.83 -16.26
C ASN A 187 2.60 -4.78 -15.20
N GLU A 188 3.87 -4.62 -14.80
CA GLU A 188 4.51 -5.50 -13.81
C GLU A 188 3.80 -5.43 -12.45
N GLY A 189 3.37 -4.23 -12.04
CA GLY A 189 2.62 -4.02 -10.80
C GLY A 189 1.30 -4.79 -10.76
N ARG A 190 0.47 -4.66 -11.82
CA ARG A 190 -0.82 -5.37 -11.94
C ARG A 190 -0.63 -6.88 -11.97
N LYS A 191 0.38 -7.37 -12.70
CA LYS A 191 0.70 -8.80 -12.75
C LYS A 191 1.05 -9.35 -11.36
N ARG A 192 2.00 -8.72 -10.66
CA ARG A 192 2.41 -9.13 -9.30
C ARG A 192 1.24 -9.09 -8.31
N HIS A 193 0.38 -8.07 -8.42
CA HIS A 193 -0.83 -7.95 -7.61
C HIS A 193 -1.82 -9.10 -7.87
N GLY A 194 -2.08 -9.44 -9.14
CA GLY A 194 -2.93 -10.57 -9.51
C GLY A 194 -2.42 -11.90 -8.95
N GLU A 195 -1.13 -12.18 -9.08
CA GLU A 195 -0.53 -13.39 -8.49
C GLU A 195 -0.64 -13.43 -6.96
N TYR A 196 -0.50 -12.27 -6.30
CA TYR A 196 -0.69 -12.15 -4.85
C TYR A 196 -2.14 -12.48 -4.44
N LEU A 197 -3.13 -11.96 -5.17
CA LEU A 197 -4.54 -12.27 -4.92
C LEU A 197 -4.86 -13.75 -5.12
N GLU A 198 -4.28 -14.41 -6.13
CA GLU A 198 -4.44 -15.86 -6.31
C GLU A 198 -3.83 -16.66 -5.15
N ARG A 199 -2.62 -16.30 -4.69
CA ARG A 199 -1.99 -16.92 -3.52
C ARG A 199 -2.85 -16.75 -2.27
N LYS A 200 -3.40 -15.54 -2.07
CA LYS A 200 -4.30 -15.21 -0.96
C LYS A 200 -5.59 -16.04 -1.02
N ARG A 201 -6.20 -16.18 -2.20
CA ARG A 201 -7.39 -17.03 -2.42
C ARG A 201 -7.12 -18.50 -2.08
N ARG A 202 -6.03 -19.07 -2.63
CA ARG A 202 -5.65 -20.47 -2.37
C ARG A 202 -5.40 -20.74 -0.89
N ARG A 203 -4.80 -19.79 -0.16
CA ARG A 203 -4.56 -19.91 1.28
C ARG A 203 -5.87 -19.89 2.08
N ARG A 204 -6.81 -19.01 1.72
CA ARG A 204 -8.16 -18.97 2.32
C ARG A 204 -8.92 -20.26 2.09
N GLU A 205 -8.93 -20.77 0.86
CA GLU A 205 -9.58 -22.04 0.51
C GLU A 205 -9.02 -23.21 1.33
N ARG A 206 -7.69 -23.28 1.52
CA ARG A 206 -7.05 -24.29 2.38
C ARG A 206 -7.46 -24.17 3.84
N LYS A 207 -7.52 -22.97 4.40
CA LYS A 207 -7.95 -22.75 5.80
C LYS A 207 -9.40 -23.20 6.00
N VAL A 208 -10.31 -22.78 5.12
CA VAL A 208 -11.72 -23.18 5.17
C VAL A 208 -11.86 -24.70 5.02
N PHE A 209 -11.07 -25.33 4.15
CA PHE A 209 -11.06 -26.78 4.03
C PHE A 209 -10.60 -27.46 5.33
N THR A 210 -9.52 -26.98 5.96
CA THR A 210 -9.04 -27.52 7.24
C THR A 210 -10.07 -27.33 8.36
N GLU A 211 -10.70 -26.17 8.46
CA GLU A 211 -11.77 -25.90 9.43
C GLU A 211 -12.94 -26.88 9.26
N ARG A 212 -13.42 -27.08 8.02
CA ARG A 212 -14.49 -28.05 7.73
C ARG A 212 -14.12 -29.47 8.13
N VAL A 213 -12.87 -29.89 7.92
CA VAL A 213 -12.40 -31.22 8.34
C VAL A 213 -12.42 -31.35 9.86
N LEU A 214 -11.98 -30.31 10.59
CA LEU A 214 -12.00 -30.30 12.06
C LEU A 214 -13.43 -30.34 12.60
N ASP A 215 -14.36 -29.61 11.99
CA ASP A 215 -15.79 -29.64 12.36
C ASP A 215 -16.39 -31.05 12.18
N MET A 216 -16.10 -31.72 11.06
CA MET A 216 -16.57 -33.09 10.82
C MET A 216 -16.02 -34.09 11.84
N LEU A 217 -14.75 -33.98 12.21
CA LEU A 217 -14.14 -34.86 13.22
C LEU A 217 -14.75 -34.64 14.61
N SER A 218 -15.09 -33.39 14.94
CA SER A 218 -15.68 -33.02 16.22
C SER A 218 -17.15 -33.50 16.36
N ILE A 219 -17.87 -33.66 15.26
CA ILE A 219 -19.23 -34.23 15.23
C ILE A 219 -19.19 -35.76 15.31
N ALA A 220 -18.12 -36.40 14.82
CA ALA A 220 -17.96 -37.86 14.82
C ALA A 220 -17.49 -38.43 16.17
N GLU A 221 -17.14 -37.58 17.15
CA GLU A 221 -16.72 -37.96 18.52
C GLU A 221 -17.86 -37.85 19.56
N ILE A 222 -19.12 -37.69 19.11
CA ILE A 222 -20.36 -37.73 19.93
C ILE A 222 -21.16 -38.99 19.55
#